data_AF-A0A244E1X8-F1
#
_entry.id   AF-A0A244E1X8-F1
#
_cell.length_a   1.000
_cell.length_b   1.000
_cell.length_c   1.000
_cell.angle_alpha   90.00
_cell.angle_beta   90.00
_cell.angle_gamma   90.00
#
_symmetry.space_group_name_H-M   'P 1'
#
loop_
_entity.id
_entity.type
_entity.pdbx_description
1 polymer ?
#
loop_
_entity_poly.entity_id
_entity_poly.type
_entity_poly.pdbx_seq_one_letter_code
_entity_poly.pdbx_strand_id
1 'polypeptide(L)'
;MRLSQEIRVRNIQDSPYAPVRLSEQIWWEFAVRAKDAGWIREDGTIAGNLPDAIFDDLCKPMVQEMEQVLDINGLRDHLPQYDANMLRLRQWVPLIGQYESCGRQIFDLDDDLADELAVSALPADVLHAWKPPFRSFFVRFGKVEAASLPFAPGESEFLDGVFVGVSPWDLSGALCYRFGFSMIKEDGGGLEMPGPLFDLTPAESHLPFREAVEAAHSRRLKELDVDDRSGTSTPWTKAVNSMRRGESGEVTQLAMDAAPLLMNALFLLEQKLDQVEPGRDAPPEAQILWEMESARGRRRLVDELAVGGYAVVRRVQAKR
;
A
#
# COMPACT_ATOMS: atom_id res chain seq x y z
N MET A 1 -21.28 -23.11 10.51
CA MET A 1 -20.49 -23.12 9.26
C MET A 1 -20.94 -22.05 8.26
N ARG A 2 -22.22 -21.96 7.86
CA ARG A 2 -22.68 -20.85 6.97
C ARG A 2 -22.70 -19.47 7.65
N LEU A 3 -23.28 -19.37 8.84
CA LEU A 3 -23.31 -18.11 9.62
C LEU A 3 -21.90 -17.59 9.98
N SER A 4 -20.97 -18.49 10.33
CA SER A 4 -19.58 -18.11 10.64
C SER A 4 -18.83 -17.58 9.41
N GLN A 5 -19.16 -18.10 8.23
CA GLN A 5 -18.58 -17.62 6.97
C GLN A 5 -19.18 -16.27 6.56
N GLU A 6 -20.49 -16.08 6.71
CA GLU A 6 -21.16 -14.80 6.44
C GLU A 6 -20.67 -13.68 7.38
N ILE A 7 -20.47 -13.97 8.67
CA ILE A 7 -19.90 -13.01 9.63
C ILE A 7 -18.47 -12.63 9.23
N ARG A 8 -17.66 -13.61 8.81
CA ARG A 8 -16.28 -13.35 8.37
C ARG A 8 -16.23 -12.47 7.13
N VAL A 9 -17.06 -12.76 6.12
CA VAL A 9 -17.13 -11.95 4.89
C VAL A 9 -17.51 -10.51 5.21
N ARG A 10 -18.53 -10.30 6.06
CA ARG A 10 -18.89 -8.94 6.51
C ARG A 10 -17.76 -8.25 7.27
N ASN A 11 -17.12 -8.95 8.20
CA ASN A 11 -15.99 -8.38 8.95
C ASN A 11 -14.81 -7.97 8.05
N ILE A 12 -14.59 -8.68 6.95
CA ILE A 12 -13.56 -8.34 5.95
C ILE A 12 -14.00 -7.12 5.15
N GLN A 13 -15.23 -7.11 4.63
CA GLN A 13 -15.76 -6.02 3.79
C GLN A 13 -15.89 -4.70 4.56
N ASP A 14 -16.37 -4.77 5.80
CA ASP A 14 -16.60 -3.61 6.68
C ASP A 14 -15.33 -3.22 7.48
N SER A 15 -14.20 -3.91 7.24
CA SER A 15 -12.96 -3.62 7.95
C SER A 15 -12.50 -2.19 7.65
N PRO A 16 -12.07 -1.40 8.66
CA PRO A 16 -11.46 -0.10 8.41
C PRO A 16 -10.06 -0.22 7.77
N TYR A 17 -9.49 -1.42 7.71
CA TYR A 17 -8.13 -1.66 7.26
C TYR A 17 -8.09 -2.09 5.80
N ALA A 18 -7.46 -1.28 4.94
CA ALA A 18 -7.22 -1.62 3.55
C ALA A 18 -6.57 -3.01 3.35
N PRO A 19 -5.53 -3.43 4.13
CA PRO A 19 -4.96 -4.77 3.97
C PRO A 19 -5.96 -5.91 4.17
N VAL A 20 -6.98 -5.70 5.01
CA VAL A 20 -8.04 -6.70 5.25
C VAL A 20 -9.05 -6.66 4.11
N ARG A 21 -9.58 -5.48 3.77
CA ARG A 21 -10.59 -5.33 2.69
C ARG A 21 -10.07 -5.83 1.34
N LEU A 22 -8.80 -5.56 1.04
CA LEU A 22 -8.18 -5.87 -0.25
C LEU A 22 -7.65 -7.30 -0.34
N SER A 23 -7.67 -8.07 0.76
CA SER A 23 -7.06 -9.40 0.83
C SER A 23 -7.68 -10.43 -0.11
N GLU A 24 -8.91 -10.20 -0.55
CA GLU A 24 -9.65 -11.08 -1.48
C GLU A 24 -9.53 -10.62 -2.95
N GLN A 25 -8.76 -9.58 -3.24
CA GLN A 25 -8.55 -9.12 -4.61
C GLN A 25 -7.59 -10.05 -5.37
N ILE A 26 -7.86 -10.29 -6.66
CA ILE A 26 -7.06 -11.23 -7.48
C ILE A 26 -5.56 -10.90 -7.50
N TRP A 27 -5.22 -9.62 -7.48
CA TRP A 27 -3.84 -9.15 -7.46
C TRP A 27 -3.19 -9.37 -6.09
N TRP A 28 -3.96 -9.35 -5.00
CA TRP A 28 -3.49 -9.70 -3.65
C TRP A 28 -3.22 -11.20 -3.55
N GLU A 29 -4.14 -12.03 -4.06
CA GLU A 29 -3.94 -13.48 -4.14
C GLU A 29 -2.69 -13.83 -4.96
N PHE A 30 -2.44 -13.11 -6.05
CA PHE A 30 -1.20 -13.25 -6.81
C PHE A 30 0.03 -12.92 -5.96
N ALA A 31 0.00 -11.83 -5.19
CA ALA A 31 1.10 -11.45 -4.29
C ALA A 31 1.38 -12.52 -3.22
N VAL A 32 0.34 -13.12 -2.63
CA VAL A 32 0.47 -14.23 -1.68
C VAL A 32 1.11 -15.45 -2.35
N ARG A 33 0.66 -15.83 -3.56
CA ARG A 33 1.27 -16.93 -4.30
C ARG A 33 2.74 -16.67 -4.66
N ALA A 34 3.07 -15.45 -5.07
CA ALA A 34 4.44 -15.05 -5.39
C ALA A 34 5.34 -15.12 -4.14
N LYS A 35 4.85 -14.67 -2.98
CA LYS A 35 5.50 -14.88 -1.68
C LYS A 35 5.73 -16.37 -1.41
N ASP A 36 4.68 -17.19 -1.48
CA ASP A 36 4.76 -18.61 -1.09
C ASP A 36 5.67 -19.41 -2.03
N ALA A 37 5.80 -18.98 -3.29
CA ALA A 37 6.76 -19.50 -4.25
C ALA A 37 8.22 -19.05 -3.99
N GLY A 38 8.46 -18.18 -3.00
CA GLY A 38 9.78 -17.65 -2.65
C GLY A 38 10.27 -16.55 -3.58
N TRP A 39 9.40 -15.95 -4.40
CA TRP A 39 9.76 -14.84 -5.29
C TRP A 39 9.88 -13.51 -4.56
N ILE A 40 9.27 -13.40 -3.39
CA ILE A 40 9.32 -12.21 -2.53
C ILE A 40 9.73 -12.68 -1.14
N ARG A 41 10.77 -12.06 -0.57
CA ARG A 41 11.28 -12.39 0.78
C ARG A 41 10.86 -11.33 1.80
N GLU A 42 10.91 -11.69 3.08
CA GLU A 42 10.67 -10.79 4.21
C GLU A 42 11.55 -9.54 4.20
N ASP A 43 12.80 -9.68 3.79
CA ASP A 43 13.74 -8.55 3.68
C ASP A 43 13.44 -7.60 2.50
N GLY A 44 12.46 -7.95 1.65
CA GLY A 44 12.06 -7.17 0.47
C GLY A 44 12.82 -7.53 -0.80
N THR A 45 13.69 -8.55 -0.77
CA THR A 45 14.36 -9.06 -1.98
C THR A 45 13.32 -9.67 -2.92
N ILE A 46 13.43 -9.31 -4.20
CA ILE A 46 12.52 -9.73 -5.27
C ILE A 46 13.29 -10.59 -6.27
N ALA A 47 12.71 -11.73 -6.67
CA ALA A 47 13.26 -12.57 -7.74
C ALA A 47 13.22 -11.83 -9.08
N GLY A 48 14.31 -11.93 -9.86
CA GLY A 48 14.47 -11.16 -11.10
C GLY A 48 13.42 -11.45 -12.18
N ASN A 49 12.77 -12.60 -12.15
CA ASN A 49 11.70 -12.98 -13.08
C ASN A 49 10.29 -12.53 -12.64
N LEU A 50 10.14 -12.02 -11.41
CA LEU A 50 8.82 -11.62 -10.90
C LEU A 50 8.14 -10.52 -11.74
N PRO A 51 8.83 -9.46 -12.21
CA PRO A 51 8.19 -8.43 -13.02
C PRO A 51 7.55 -8.97 -14.32
N ASP A 52 8.21 -9.94 -14.97
CA ASP A 52 7.70 -10.59 -16.17
C ASP A 52 6.50 -11.49 -15.83
N ALA A 53 6.59 -12.27 -14.75
CA ALA A 53 5.46 -13.09 -14.27
C ALA A 53 4.23 -12.24 -13.92
N ILE A 54 4.40 -11.09 -13.26
CA ILE A 54 3.29 -10.16 -12.99
C ILE A 54 2.67 -9.69 -14.30
N PHE A 55 3.48 -9.36 -15.30
CA PHE A 55 2.95 -8.88 -16.56
C PHE A 55 2.19 -9.96 -17.32
N ASP A 56 2.81 -11.13 -17.51
CA ASP A 56 2.28 -12.19 -18.35
C ASP A 56 1.13 -12.97 -17.69
N ASP A 57 1.19 -13.19 -16.37
CA ASP A 57 0.25 -14.05 -15.65
C ASP A 57 -0.85 -13.27 -14.91
N LEU A 58 -0.70 -11.95 -14.72
CA LEU A 58 -1.69 -11.11 -14.03
C LEU A 58 -2.17 -9.95 -14.90
N CYS A 59 -1.29 -9.01 -15.29
CA CYS A 59 -1.71 -7.79 -15.99
C CYS A 59 -2.33 -8.10 -17.36
N LYS A 60 -1.64 -8.89 -18.20
CA LYS A 60 -2.07 -9.18 -19.56
C LYS A 60 -3.41 -9.92 -19.62
N PRO A 61 -3.67 -10.98 -18.82
CA PRO A 61 -4.99 -11.60 -18.76
C PRO A 61 -6.10 -10.61 -18.37
N MET A 62 -5.87 -9.75 -17.37
CA MET A 62 -6.85 -8.75 -16.93
C MET A 62 -7.13 -7.71 -18.03
N VAL A 63 -6.11 -7.24 -18.75
CA VAL A 63 -6.29 -6.32 -19.89
C VAL A 63 -7.06 -6.99 -21.03
N GLN A 64 -6.79 -8.25 -21.33
CA GLN A 64 -7.51 -9.00 -22.38
C GLN A 64 -8.99 -9.21 -22.05
N GLU A 65 -9.31 -9.50 -20.78
CA GLU A 65 -10.69 -9.60 -20.32
C GLU A 65 -11.40 -8.25 -20.42
N MET A 66 -10.75 -7.17 -19.98
CA MET A 66 -11.31 -5.82 -20.03
C MET A 66 -11.48 -5.31 -21.46
N GLU A 67 -10.56 -5.63 -22.39
CA GLU A 67 -10.71 -5.28 -23.81
C GLU A 67 -12.01 -5.84 -24.38
N GLN A 68 -12.35 -7.09 -24.07
CA GLN A 68 -13.61 -7.70 -24.51
C GLN A 68 -14.83 -6.96 -23.94
N VAL A 69 -14.79 -6.60 -22.65
CA VAL A 69 -15.87 -5.86 -21.98
C VAL A 69 -16.03 -4.46 -22.59
N LEU A 70 -14.95 -3.73 -22.79
CA LEU A 70 -14.99 -2.38 -23.35
C LEU A 70 -15.41 -2.38 -24.82
N ASP A 71 -14.98 -3.37 -25.61
CA ASP A 71 -15.41 -3.52 -27.00
C ASP A 71 -16.92 -3.76 -27.11
N ILE A 72 -17.50 -4.62 -26.25
CA ILE A 72 -18.95 -4.87 -26.19
C ILE A 72 -19.73 -3.59 -25.87
N ASN A 73 -19.15 -2.72 -25.01
CA ASN A 73 -19.79 -1.49 -24.57
C ASN A 73 -19.43 -0.26 -25.43
N GLY A 74 -18.62 -0.40 -26.49
CA GLY A 74 -18.20 0.70 -27.35
C GLY A 74 -17.27 1.71 -26.65
N LEU A 75 -16.53 1.28 -25.62
CA LEU A 75 -15.68 2.09 -24.75
C LEU A 75 -14.18 1.79 -24.94
N ARG A 76 -13.79 1.26 -26.11
CA ARG A 76 -12.40 0.84 -26.38
C ARG A 76 -11.36 1.94 -26.17
N ASP A 77 -11.73 3.20 -26.38
CA ASP A 77 -10.85 4.35 -26.18
C ASP A 77 -10.39 4.53 -24.72
N HIS A 78 -11.05 3.88 -23.75
CA HIS A 78 -10.66 3.87 -22.33
C HIS A 78 -9.64 2.78 -21.98
N LEU A 79 -9.36 1.84 -22.89
CA LEU A 79 -8.45 0.73 -22.62
C LEU A 79 -7.01 1.16 -22.25
N PRO A 80 -6.41 2.24 -22.81
CA PRO A 80 -5.11 2.74 -22.35
C PRO A 80 -5.08 3.16 -20.87
N GLN A 81 -6.17 3.72 -20.36
CA GLN A 81 -6.29 4.08 -18.94
C GLN A 81 -6.32 2.82 -18.06
N TYR A 82 -7.04 1.79 -18.51
CA TYR A 82 -7.08 0.51 -17.81
C TYR A 82 -5.71 -0.18 -17.81
N ASP A 83 -5.02 -0.21 -18.95
CA ASP A 83 -3.66 -0.76 -19.08
C ASP A 83 -2.67 -0.02 -18.17
N ALA A 84 -2.71 1.32 -18.14
CA ALA A 84 -1.92 2.11 -17.20
C ALA A 84 -2.16 1.70 -15.73
N ASN A 85 -3.42 1.56 -15.33
CA ASN A 85 -3.79 1.11 -13.99
C ASN A 85 -3.28 -0.31 -13.68
N MET A 86 -3.36 -1.24 -14.63
CA MET A 86 -2.85 -2.61 -14.45
C MET A 86 -1.33 -2.65 -14.30
N LEU A 87 -0.59 -1.77 -14.99
CA LEU A 87 0.86 -1.69 -14.85
C LEU A 87 1.32 -1.28 -13.45
N ARG A 88 0.45 -0.65 -12.63
CA ARG A 88 0.73 -0.36 -11.21
C ARG A 88 0.93 -1.65 -10.39
N LEU A 89 0.35 -2.77 -10.80
CA LEU A 89 0.47 -4.06 -10.12
C LEU A 89 1.93 -4.55 -10.07
N ARG A 90 2.78 -4.11 -11.01
CA ARG A 90 4.22 -4.41 -10.98
C ARG A 90 4.93 -3.90 -9.72
N GLN A 91 4.42 -2.84 -9.09
CA GLN A 91 4.97 -2.28 -7.85
C GLN A 91 4.18 -2.73 -6.62
N TRP A 92 2.85 -2.87 -6.76
CA TRP A 92 1.98 -3.30 -5.65
C TRP A 92 2.17 -4.77 -5.27
N VAL A 93 2.28 -5.69 -6.23
CA VAL A 93 2.46 -7.12 -5.93
C VAL A 93 3.69 -7.38 -5.05
N PRO A 94 4.89 -6.83 -5.36
CA PRO A 94 6.03 -6.98 -4.46
C PRO A 94 5.85 -6.36 -3.08
N LEU A 95 5.24 -5.18 -2.99
CA LEU A 95 4.98 -4.50 -1.71
C LEU A 95 4.07 -5.35 -0.82
N ILE A 96 3.00 -5.90 -1.38
CA ILE A 96 2.03 -6.70 -0.65
C ILE A 96 2.57 -8.08 -0.30
N GLY A 97 3.29 -8.74 -1.20
CA GLY A 97 3.97 -9.98 -0.87
C GLY A 97 5.00 -9.80 0.26
N GLN A 98 5.66 -8.63 0.33
CA GLN A 98 6.54 -8.28 1.45
C GLN A 98 5.74 -8.07 2.76
N TYR A 99 4.65 -7.29 2.72
CA TYR A 99 3.75 -7.09 3.86
C TYR A 99 3.24 -8.42 4.45
N GLU A 100 2.81 -9.33 3.57
CA GLU A 100 2.39 -10.68 3.87
C GLU A 100 3.51 -11.51 4.53
N SER A 101 4.74 -11.34 4.06
CA SER A 101 5.92 -12.01 4.62
C SER A 101 6.30 -11.45 5.99
N CYS A 102 6.12 -10.14 6.20
CA CYS A 102 6.47 -9.45 7.45
C CYS A 102 5.40 -9.58 8.55
N GLY A 103 4.48 -10.54 8.45
CA GLY A 103 3.50 -10.84 9.49
C GLY A 103 2.34 -9.85 9.57
N ARG A 104 2.01 -9.16 8.46
CA ARG A 104 0.77 -8.36 8.32
C ARG A 104 0.53 -7.34 9.43
N GLN A 105 1.57 -6.59 9.77
CA GLN A 105 1.52 -5.62 10.87
C GLN A 105 0.75 -4.37 10.45
N ILE A 106 -0.29 -4.03 11.21
CA ILE A 106 -1.08 -2.80 11.06
C ILE A 106 -0.78 -1.89 12.26
N PHE A 107 -0.47 -0.64 12.00
CA PHE A 107 -0.41 0.42 13.00
C PHE A 107 -1.63 1.32 12.79
N ASP A 108 -2.52 1.36 13.77
CA ASP A 108 -3.75 2.14 13.71
C ASP A 108 -3.59 3.37 14.61
N LEU A 109 -3.40 4.54 14.00
CA LEU A 109 -3.40 5.81 14.71
C LEU A 109 -4.83 6.15 15.10
N ASP A 110 -5.04 6.62 16.32
CA ASP A 110 -6.31 7.28 16.64
C ASP A 110 -6.43 8.63 15.91
N ASP A 111 -7.68 9.06 15.70
CA ASP A 111 -7.99 10.22 14.86
C ASP A 111 -7.36 11.51 15.44
N ASP A 112 -7.40 11.68 16.78
CA ASP A 112 -6.79 12.83 17.48
C ASP A 112 -5.27 12.92 17.22
N LEU A 113 -4.57 11.78 17.29
CA LEU A 113 -3.13 11.73 17.00
C LEU A 113 -2.87 11.99 15.53
N ALA A 114 -3.64 11.40 14.61
CA ALA A 114 -3.47 11.63 13.19
C ALA A 114 -3.60 13.13 12.85
N ASP A 115 -4.60 13.82 13.41
CA ASP A 115 -4.79 15.26 13.25
C ASP A 115 -3.62 16.08 13.81
N GLU A 116 -3.11 15.72 15.00
CA GLU A 116 -1.94 16.38 15.60
C GLU A 116 -0.69 16.24 14.72
N LEU A 117 -0.42 15.02 14.21
CA LEU A 117 0.74 14.75 13.37
C LEU A 117 0.64 15.44 12.00
N ALA A 118 -0.57 15.62 11.47
CA ALA A 118 -0.81 16.27 10.18
C ALA A 118 -0.48 17.77 10.19
N VAL A 119 -0.65 18.45 11.33
CA VAL A 119 -0.32 19.88 11.48
C VAL A 119 1.05 20.13 12.11
N SER A 120 1.71 19.07 12.57
CA SER A 120 3.04 19.14 13.17
C SER A 120 4.10 19.52 12.13
N ALA A 121 5.18 20.15 12.58
CA ALA A 121 6.31 20.42 11.71
C ALA A 121 6.87 19.11 11.14
N LEU A 122 7.33 19.14 9.89
CA LEU A 122 8.06 18.02 9.32
C LEU A 122 9.33 17.76 10.16
N PRO A 123 9.65 16.49 10.46
CA PRO A 123 10.93 16.15 11.08
C PRO A 123 12.09 16.73 10.28
N ALA A 124 13.10 17.26 10.97
CA ALA A 124 14.35 17.67 10.32
C ALA A 124 15.17 16.46 9.82
N ASP A 125 14.82 15.26 10.29
CA ASP A 125 15.48 14.01 9.96
C ASP A 125 15.10 13.49 8.57
N VAL A 126 16.09 12.92 7.88
CA VAL A 126 15.92 12.27 6.58
C VAL A 126 15.55 10.80 6.77
N LEU A 127 14.80 10.23 5.81
CA LEU A 127 14.36 8.82 5.87
C LEU A 127 15.54 7.84 5.99
N HIS A 128 16.72 8.19 5.51
CA HIS A 128 17.91 7.36 5.69
C HIS A 128 18.26 7.09 7.17
N ALA A 129 17.97 8.02 8.08
CA ALA A 129 18.22 7.86 9.51
C ALA A 129 17.12 7.05 10.22
N TRP A 130 15.97 6.89 9.57
CA TRP A 130 14.80 6.22 10.14
C TRP A 130 15.03 4.71 10.33
N LYS A 131 14.64 4.20 11.49
CA LYS A 131 14.74 2.79 11.87
C LYS A 131 13.37 2.13 11.90
N PRO A 132 12.94 1.50 10.79
CA PRO A 132 11.61 0.94 10.70
C PRO A 132 11.40 -0.19 11.72
N PRO A 133 10.23 -0.28 12.39
CA PRO A 133 9.93 -1.37 13.33
C PRO A 133 9.80 -2.73 12.63
N PHE A 134 9.39 -2.72 11.36
CA PHE A 134 9.27 -3.90 10.49
C PHE A 134 9.73 -3.54 9.08
N ARG A 135 10.18 -4.55 8.31
CA ARG A 135 10.56 -4.35 6.90
C ARG A 135 9.38 -4.00 6.00
N SER A 136 8.17 -4.45 6.36
CA SER A 136 6.95 -3.96 5.75
C SER A 136 5.78 -4.00 6.74
N PHE A 137 4.91 -3.01 6.65
CA PHE A 137 3.74 -2.83 7.52
C PHE A 137 2.76 -1.85 6.87
N PHE A 138 1.56 -1.76 7.44
CA PHE A 138 0.54 -0.78 7.06
C PHE A 138 0.33 0.21 8.20
N VAL A 139 0.21 1.50 7.89
CA VAL A 139 -0.21 2.53 8.85
C VAL A 139 -1.56 3.06 8.42
N ARG A 140 -2.55 2.98 9.31
CA ARG A 140 -3.88 3.56 9.11
C ARG A 140 -3.93 4.91 9.82
N PHE A 141 -4.33 5.93 9.08
CA PHE A 141 -4.52 7.30 9.56
C PHE A 141 -6.00 7.61 9.81
N GLY A 142 -6.92 6.92 9.14
CA GLY A 142 -8.30 7.39 9.00
C GLY A 142 -8.42 8.42 7.87
N LYS A 143 -9.62 9.00 7.67
CA LYS A 143 -9.89 9.95 6.58
C LYS A 143 -9.07 11.23 6.74
N VAL A 144 -8.10 11.48 5.88
CA VAL A 144 -7.29 12.71 5.90
C VAL A 144 -7.82 13.70 4.87
N GLU A 145 -8.65 14.65 5.32
CA GLU A 145 -9.29 15.66 4.47
C GLU A 145 -8.30 16.50 3.64
N ALA A 146 -7.12 16.78 4.22
CA ALA A 146 -6.09 17.58 3.57
C ALA A 146 -5.37 16.85 2.42
N ALA A 147 -5.52 15.52 2.31
CA ALA A 147 -4.84 14.69 1.33
C ALA A 147 -5.88 13.90 0.52
N SER A 148 -6.36 14.51 -0.58
CA SER A 148 -7.41 13.95 -1.43
C SER A 148 -7.05 14.00 -2.91
N LEU A 149 -7.68 13.12 -3.69
CA LEU A 149 -7.58 13.08 -5.14
C LEU A 149 -8.98 13.07 -5.77
N PRO A 150 -9.13 13.58 -7.01
CA PRO A 150 -10.38 13.42 -7.76
C PRO A 150 -10.65 11.94 -8.05
N PHE A 151 -11.88 11.47 -7.76
CA PHE A 151 -12.30 10.09 -8.06
C PHE A 151 -13.28 10.03 -9.24
N ALA A 152 -14.34 10.83 -9.19
CA ALA A 152 -15.35 10.94 -10.23
C ALA A 152 -15.84 12.40 -10.33
N PRO A 153 -16.63 12.78 -11.35
CA PRO A 153 -17.14 14.14 -11.46
C PRO A 153 -17.92 14.57 -10.21
N GLY A 154 -17.33 15.47 -9.41
CA GLY A 154 -17.92 15.94 -8.14
C GLY A 154 -17.66 15.04 -6.93
N GLU A 155 -16.82 14.01 -7.06
CA GLU A 155 -16.45 13.09 -5.99
C GLU A 155 -14.94 13.09 -5.77
N SER A 156 -14.53 13.01 -4.50
CA SER A 156 -13.14 12.89 -4.08
C SER A 156 -12.90 11.57 -3.34
N GLU A 157 -11.69 11.07 -3.46
CA GLU A 157 -11.13 10.04 -2.58
C GLU A 157 -10.11 10.66 -1.64
N PHE A 158 -9.97 10.09 -0.45
CA PHE A 158 -9.17 10.61 0.65
C PHE A 158 -8.16 9.57 1.09
N LEU A 159 -6.99 10.04 1.49
CA LEU A 159 -6.00 9.17 2.12
C LEU A 159 -6.60 8.56 3.40
N ASP A 160 -6.47 7.23 3.53
CA ASP A 160 -6.86 6.45 4.70
C ASP A 160 -5.63 5.85 5.41
N GLY A 161 -4.58 5.57 4.65
CA GLY A 161 -3.41 4.89 5.16
C GLY A 161 -2.33 4.66 4.11
N VAL A 162 -1.26 4.00 4.53
CA VAL A 162 -0.07 3.76 3.72
C VAL A 162 0.54 2.40 4.03
N PHE A 163 0.81 1.64 2.97
CA PHE A 163 1.71 0.50 3.01
C PHE A 163 3.14 1.00 2.90
N VAL A 164 3.97 0.58 3.84
CA VAL A 164 5.39 0.92 3.88
C VAL A 164 6.18 -0.35 3.61
N GLY A 165 7.15 -0.27 2.70
CA GLY A 165 8.08 -1.34 2.39
C GLY A 165 9.50 -0.83 2.39
N VAL A 166 10.41 -1.57 3.03
CA VAL A 166 11.84 -1.28 3.07
C VAL A 166 12.57 -2.49 2.54
N SER A 167 13.26 -2.32 1.42
CA SER A 167 13.94 -3.40 0.69
C SER A 167 15.40 -3.05 0.42
N PRO A 168 16.31 -4.04 0.31
CA PRO A 168 17.64 -3.79 -0.22
C PRO A 168 17.55 -3.31 -1.66
N TRP A 169 18.31 -2.28 -2.00
CA TRP A 169 18.49 -1.78 -3.36
C TRP A 169 19.49 -2.65 -4.13
N ASP A 170 20.57 -3.05 -3.44
CA ASP A 170 21.64 -3.86 -3.98
C ASP A 170 22.35 -4.67 -2.87
N LEU A 171 23.41 -5.38 -3.26
CA LEU A 171 24.23 -6.18 -2.34
C LEU A 171 25.07 -5.35 -1.36
N SER A 172 25.14 -4.03 -1.51
CA SER A 172 25.88 -3.14 -0.60
C SER A 172 25.12 -2.89 0.72
N GLY A 173 23.84 -3.23 0.77
CA GLY A 173 22.97 -2.98 1.92
C GLY A 173 22.28 -1.62 1.89
N ALA A 174 22.42 -0.86 0.81
CA ALA A 174 21.65 0.36 0.58
C ALA A 174 20.14 0.03 0.53
N LEU A 175 19.31 0.91 1.09
CA LEU A 175 17.86 0.66 1.24
C LEU A 175 17.04 1.51 0.26
N CYS A 176 15.96 0.91 -0.23
CA CYS A 176 14.89 1.56 -0.94
C CYS A 176 13.62 1.54 -0.09
N TYR A 177 12.87 2.63 -0.12
CA TYR A 177 11.62 2.80 0.61
C TYR A 177 10.47 2.88 -0.38
N ARG A 178 9.39 2.14 -0.15
CA ARG A 178 8.18 2.16 -0.98
C ARG A 178 6.99 2.56 -0.14
N PHE A 179 6.14 3.41 -0.70
CA PHE A 179 4.93 3.91 -0.06
C PHE A 179 3.76 3.70 -1.01
N GLY A 180 2.86 2.78 -0.66
CA GLY A 180 1.61 2.54 -1.38
C GLY A 180 0.43 3.11 -0.59
N PHE A 181 -0.21 4.15 -1.08
CA PHE A 181 -1.32 4.80 -0.40
C PHE A 181 -2.61 4.01 -0.58
N SER A 182 -3.38 3.89 0.51
CA SER A 182 -4.75 3.40 0.47
C SER A 182 -5.70 4.58 0.58
N MET A 183 -6.73 4.57 -0.25
CA MET A 183 -7.72 5.64 -0.34
C MET A 183 -9.12 5.13 0.04
N ILE A 184 -9.96 6.03 0.52
CA ILE A 184 -11.38 5.80 0.84
C ILE A 184 -12.24 6.88 0.19
N LYS A 185 -13.51 6.57 -0.02
CA LYS A 185 -14.52 7.52 -0.49
C LYS A 185 -14.96 8.47 0.63
N GLU A 186 -15.70 9.50 0.25
CA GLU A 186 -16.32 10.47 1.17
C GLU A 186 -17.14 9.80 2.30
N ASP A 187 -17.86 8.72 1.98
CA ASP A 187 -18.67 7.95 2.94
C ASP A 187 -17.86 6.96 3.80
N GLY A 188 -16.54 6.94 3.64
CA GLY A 188 -15.64 6.00 4.30
C GLY A 188 -15.52 4.64 3.62
N GLY A 189 -16.23 4.41 2.50
CA GLY A 189 -16.13 3.19 1.72
C GLY A 189 -14.73 2.98 1.17
N GLY A 190 -14.17 1.79 1.38
CA GLY A 190 -12.87 1.42 0.82
C GLY A 190 -12.89 1.37 -0.71
N LEU A 191 -11.78 1.76 -1.34
CA LEU A 191 -11.55 1.46 -2.75
C LEU A 191 -10.99 0.05 -2.91
N GLU A 192 -11.41 -0.65 -3.96
CA GLU A 192 -11.00 -2.03 -4.26
C GLU A 192 -9.72 -2.10 -5.13
N MET A 193 -9.29 -0.97 -5.67
CA MET A 193 -8.10 -0.86 -6.52
C MET A 193 -6.88 -0.39 -5.74
N PRO A 194 -5.67 -0.82 -6.14
CA PRO A 194 -4.45 -0.29 -5.56
C PRO A 194 -4.34 1.23 -5.79
N GLY A 195 -4.08 1.96 -4.71
CA GLY A 195 -3.96 3.41 -4.78
C GLY A 195 -2.63 3.88 -5.37
N PRO A 196 -2.37 5.20 -5.30
CA PRO A 196 -1.11 5.81 -5.70
C PRO A 196 0.08 5.20 -4.97
N LEU A 197 1.21 4.98 -5.66
CA LEU A 197 2.43 4.41 -5.07
C LEU A 197 3.67 5.11 -5.61
N PHE A 198 4.64 5.37 -4.73
CA PHE A 198 5.98 5.78 -5.14
C PHE A 198 7.07 5.05 -4.34
N ASP A 199 8.29 5.13 -4.85
CA ASP A 199 9.49 4.58 -4.23
C ASP A 199 10.60 5.63 -4.17
N LEU A 200 11.44 5.53 -3.16
CA LEU A 200 12.64 6.32 -2.97
C LEU A 200 13.87 5.41 -3.06
N THR A 201 14.77 5.76 -3.96
CA THR A 201 16.10 5.14 -4.06
C THR A 201 16.97 5.50 -2.85
N PRO A 202 18.10 4.81 -2.64
CA PRO A 202 19.02 5.17 -1.57
C PRO A 202 19.44 6.64 -1.60
N ALA A 203 19.76 7.19 -2.78
CA ALA A 203 20.16 8.58 -2.91
C ALA A 203 19.03 9.56 -2.55
N GLU A 204 17.80 9.27 -3.00
CA GLU A 204 16.62 10.09 -2.70
C GLU A 204 16.29 10.07 -1.20
N SER A 205 16.50 8.95 -0.50
CA SER A 205 16.24 8.82 0.94
C SER A 205 17.13 9.69 1.84
N HIS A 206 18.22 10.25 1.30
CA HIS A 206 19.11 11.18 2.00
C HIS A 206 18.68 12.65 1.86
N LEU A 207 17.66 12.92 1.04
CA LEU A 207 17.11 14.27 0.87
C LEU A 207 16.01 14.52 1.91
N PRO A 208 15.71 15.80 2.24
CA PRO A 208 14.48 16.15 2.93
C PRO A 208 13.27 15.57 2.19
N PHE A 209 12.26 15.08 2.92
CA PHE A 209 11.21 14.24 2.33
C PHE A 209 10.51 14.86 1.12
N ARG A 210 10.20 16.16 1.14
CA ARG A 210 9.61 16.86 -0.01
C ARG A 210 10.53 16.85 -1.23
N GLU A 211 11.81 17.18 -1.04
CA GLU A 211 12.82 17.10 -2.12
C GLU A 211 13.02 15.67 -2.64
N ALA A 212 12.93 14.67 -1.75
CA ALA A 212 12.99 13.25 -2.13
C ALA A 212 11.81 12.85 -3.04
N VAL A 213 10.59 13.29 -2.70
CA VAL A 213 9.38 13.05 -3.51
C VAL A 213 9.49 13.73 -4.88
N GLU A 214 9.97 14.98 -4.94
CA GLU A 214 10.21 15.69 -6.21
C GLU A 214 11.27 14.99 -7.09
N ALA A 215 12.34 14.51 -6.46
CA ALA A 215 13.40 13.77 -7.14
C ALA A 215 12.86 12.44 -7.71
N ALA A 216 12.08 11.69 -6.93
CA ALA A 216 11.44 10.46 -7.37
C ALA A 216 10.45 10.70 -8.52
N HIS A 217 9.64 11.76 -8.44
CA HIS A 217 8.76 12.18 -9.53
C HIS A 217 9.55 12.49 -10.81
N SER A 218 10.63 13.26 -10.67
CA SER A 218 11.50 13.63 -11.80
C SER A 218 12.16 12.42 -12.44
N ARG A 219 12.63 11.45 -11.64
CA ARG A 219 13.14 10.17 -12.12
C ARG A 219 12.08 9.41 -12.91
N ARG A 220 10.85 9.34 -12.38
CA ARG A 220 9.75 8.66 -13.05
C ARG A 220 9.38 9.29 -14.39
N LEU A 221 9.30 10.62 -14.47
CA LEU A 221 9.04 11.31 -15.73
C LEU A 221 10.15 11.04 -16.76
N LYS A 222 11.42 11.00 -16.32
CA LYS A 222 12.55 10.70 -17.18
C LYS A 222 12.50 9.27 -17.73
N GLU A 223 12.10 8.29 -16.92
CA GLU A 223 11.89 6.91 -17.39
C GLU A 223 10.84 6.86 -18.52
N LEU A 224 9.70 7.52 -18.33
CA LEU A 224 8.63 7.58 -19.33
C LEU A 224 9.05 8.31 -20.62
N ASP A 225 9.85 9.37 -20.49
CA ASP A 225 10.40 10.10 -21.63
C ASP A 225 11.39 9.27 -22.44
N VAL A 226 12.20 8.42 -21.78
CA VAL A 226 13.10 7.48 -22.46
C VAL A 226 12.29 6.44 -23.24
N ASP A 227 11.25 5.87 -22.63
CA ASP A 227 10.36 4.91 -23.29
C ASP A 227 9.67 5.50 -24.52
N ASP A 228 9.18 6.74 -24.43
CA ASP A 228 8.51 7.44 -25.54
C ASP A 228 9.43 7.78 -26.71
N ARG A 229 10.73 7.96 -26.44
CA ARG A 229 11.77 8.24 -27.44
C ARG A 229 12.42 6.98 -28.00
N SER A 230 12.07 5.80 -27.48
CA SER A 230 12.58 4.54 -27.97
C SER A 230 12.13 4.28 -29.42
N GLY A 231 12.97 3.62 -30.21
CA GLY A 231 12.63 3.22 -31.59
C GLY A 231 11.48 2.20 -31.69
N THR A 232 11.01 1.70 -30.54
CA THR A 232 9.90 0.74 -30.39
C THR A 232 8.62 1.38 -29.84
N SER A 233 8.60 2.68 -29.58
CA SER A 233 7.43 3.38 -29.04
C SER A 233 6.28 3.40 -30.06
N THR A 234 5.10 2.95 -29.64
CA THR A 234 3.87 2.95 -30.44
C THR A 234 2.92 4.08 -29.99
N PRO A 235 1.92 4.49 -30.80
CA PRO A 235 0.88 5.41 -30.34
C PRO A 235 0.18 4.93 -29.05
N TRP A 236 -0.01 3.61 -28.93
CA TRP A 236 -0.54 2.98 -27.72
C TRP A 236 0.35 3.24 -26.50
N THR A 237 1.66 2.94 -26.62
CA THR A 237 2.64 3.16 -25.56
C THR A 237 2.64 4.62 -25.09
N LYS A 238 2.57 5.57 -26.04
CA LYS A 238 2.52 7.01 -25.71
C LYS A 238 1.24 7.40 -24.99
N ALA A 239 0.09 6.82 -25.36
CA ALA A 239 -1.18 7.06 -24.67
C ALA A 239 -1.12 6.54 -23.22
N VAL A 240 -0.65 5.30 -23.02
CA VAL A 240 -0.45 4.72 -21.68
C VAL A 240 0.53 5.55 -20.85
N ASN A 241 1.66 5.98 -21.43
CA ASN A 241 2.63 6.82 -20.74
C ASN A 241 2.09 8.23 -20.43
N SER A 242 1.18 8.77 -21.24
CA SER A 242 0.49 10.02 -20.92
C SER A 242 -0.35 9.87 -19.65
N MET A 243 -1.08 8.77 -19.50
CA MET A 243 -1.87 8.51 -18.28
C MET A 243 -0.94 8.37 -17.07
N ARG A 244 0.12 7.56 -17.18
CA ARG A 244 1.11 7.34 -16.10
C ARG A 244 1.84 8.63 -15.66
N ARG A 245 1.97 9.64 -16.53
CA ARG A 245 2.48 10.97 -16.14
C ARG A 245 1.49 11.72 -15.25
N GLY A 246 0.19 11.67 -15.59
CA GLY A 246 -0.88 12.23 -14.75
C GLY A 246 -0.88 11.59 -13.36
N GLU A 247 -0.85 10.26 -13.31
CA GLU A 247 -0.76 9.48 -12.07
C GLU A 247 0.48 9.87 -11.24
N SER A 248 1.64 10.03 -11.88
CA SER A 248 2.87 10.47 -11.21
C SER A 248 2.71 11.84 -10.57
N GLY A 249 1.92 12.73 -11.16
CA GLY A 249 1.57 14.04 -10.59
C GLY A 249 0.64 13.91 -9.38
N GLU A 250 -0.41 13.10 -9.49
CA GLU A 250 -1.35 12.81 -8.40
C GLU A 250 -0.64 12.20 -7.18
N VAL A 251 0.22 11.20 -7.39
CA VAL A 251 1.03 10.57 -6.34
C VAL A 251 1.91 11.61 -5.63
N THR A 252 2.52 12.52 -6.40
CA THR A 252 3.40 13.57 -5.88
C THR A 252 2.62 14.54 -5.00
N GLN A 253 1.47 15.01 -5.50
CA GLN A 253 0.60 15.91 -4.74
C GLN A 253 0.14 15.25 -3.43
N LEU A 254 -0.36 14.01 -3.51
CA LEU A 254 -0.81 13.27 -2.34
C LEU A 254 0.31 13.07 -1.30
N ALA A 255 1.51 12.69 -1.75
CA ALA A 255 2.67 12.53 -0.87
C ALA A 255 3.10 13.84 -0.21
N MET A 256 2.99 14.96 -0.93
CA MET A 256 3.31 16.29 -0.41
C MET A 256 2.31 16.81 0.61
N ASP A 257 1.02 16.52 0.41
CA ASP A 257 -0.05 16.90 1.33
C ASP A 257 -0.01 16.04 2.59
N ALA A 258 0.27 14.74 2.43
CA ALA A 258 0.41 13.80 3.54
C ALA A 258 1.76 13.89 4.26
N ALA A 259 2.73 14.66 3.76
CA ALA A 259 4.12 14.63 4.22
C ALA A 259 4.28 14.77 5.74
N PRO A 260 3.66 15.76 6.43
CA PRO A 260 3.81 15.91 7.88
C PRO A 260 3.31 14.69 8.64
N LEU A 261 2.09 14.24 8.32
CA LEU A 261 1.46 13.09 8.94
C LEU A 261 2.29 11.82 8.72
N LEU A 262 2.64 11.53 7.48
CA LEU A 262 3.41 10.35 7.11
C LEU A 262 4.75 10.33 7.86
N MET A 263 5.53 11.40 7.75
CA MET A 263 6.87 11.43 8.32
C MET A 263 6.86 11.38 9.85
N ASN A 264 5.99 12.17 10.49
CA ASN A 264 5.88 12.14 11.94
C ASN A 264 5.38 10.79 12.45
N ALA A 265 4.44 10.15 11.74
CA ALA A 265 3.98 8.81 12.07
C ALA A 265 5.14 7.81 11.98
N LEU A 266 5.91 7.78 10.89
CA LEU A 266 7.03 6.84 10.74
C LEU A 266 8.05 6.96 11.89
N PHE A 267 8.45 8.18 12.25
CA PHE A 267 9.40 8.41 13.34
C PHE A 267 8.80 8.12 14.73
N LEU A 268 7.50 8.34 14.92
CA LEU A 268 6.79 7.92 16.14
C LEU A 268 6.83 6.39 16.31
N LEU A 269 6.62 5.66 15.21
CA LEU A 269 6.58 4.19 15.18
C LEU A 269 7.94 3.52 15.42
N GLU A 270 9.05 4.28 15.45
CA GLU A 270 10.35 3.74 15.91
C GLU A 270 10.31 3.30 17.38
N GLN A 271 9.39 3.85 18.17
CA GLN A 271 9.24 3.54 19.59
C GLN A 271 8.50 2.21 19.79
N LYS A 272 8.77 1.52 20.90
CA LYS A 272 8.07 0.28 21.24
C LYS A 272 6.58 0.55 21.48
N LEU A 273 5.73 -0.11 20.71
CA LEU A 273 4.28 -0.09 20.84
C LEU A 273 3.78 -1.40 21.44
N ASP A 274 3.34 -1.35 22.70
CA ASP A 274 3.00 -2.52 23.50
C ASP A 274 1.51 -2.93 23.41
N GLN A 275 0.66 -2.08 22.82
CA GLN A 275 -0.75 -2.36 22.62
C GLN A 275 -0.96 -3.08 21.29
N VAL A 276 -1.29 -4.37 21.36
CA VAL A 276 -1.58 -5.24 20.22
C VAL A 276 -2.99 -5.79 20.35
N GLU A 277 -3.65 -6.06 19.23
CA GLU A 277 -4.92 -6.77 19.15
C GLU A 277 -5.05 -7.55 17.81
N PRO A 278 -5.93 -8.55 17.73
CA PRO A 278 -6.27 -9.22 16.49
C PRO A 278 -6.87 -8.26 15.44
N GLY A 279 -6.51 -8.44 14.18
CA GLY A 279 -7.18 -7.82 13.06
C GLY A 279 -8.62 -8.31 12.87
N ARG A 280 -9.41 -7.55 12.08
CA ARG A 280 -10.82 -7.88 11.77
C ARG A 280 -10.97 -9.14 10.91
N ASP A 281 -9.89 -9.56 10.24
CA ASP A 281 -9.78 -10.79 9.47
C ASP A 281 -9.66 -12.05 10.34
N ALA A 282 -9.34 -11.89 11.64
CA ALA A 282 -9.26 -13.00 12.59
C ALA A 282 -10.63 -13.72 12.73
N PRO A 283 -10.64 -15.05 12.95
CA PRO A 283 -11.88 -15.80 13.12
C PRO A 283 -12.73 -15.24 14.26
N PRO A 284 -14.07 -15.25 14.16
CA PRO A 284 -14.95 -14.74 15.21
C PRO A 284 -14.67 -15.35 16.60
N GLU A 285 -14.31 -16.64 16.64
CA GLU A 285 -13.97 -17.35 17.87
C GLU A 285 -12.72 -16.76 18.55
N ALA A 286 -11.74 -16.33 17.76
CA ALA A 286 -10.52 -15.69 18.27
C ALA A 286 -10.82 -14.28 18.80
N GLN A 287 -11.72 -13.52 18.16
CA GLN A 287 -12.15 -12.21 18.66
C GLN A 287 -12.90 -12.33 20.00
N ILE A 288 -13.76 -13.35 20.15
CA ILE A 288 -14.44 -13.62 21.43
C ILE A 288 -13.42 -14.02 22.50
N LEU A 289 -12.48 -14.90 22.17
CA LEU A 289 -11.45 -15.35 23.11
C LEU A 289 -10.58 -14.17 23.58
N TRP A 290 -10.24 -13.24 22.69
CA TRP A 290 -9.48 -12.04 23.01
C TRP A 290 -10.12 -11.23 24.16
N GLU A 291 -11.44 -11.02 24.09
CA GLU A 291 -12.18 -10.27 25.13
C GLU A 291 -12.15 -10.98 26.49
N MET A 292 -12.15 -12.32 26.49
CA MET A 292 -12.20 -13.15 27.69
C MET A 292 -10.82 -13.39 28.33
N GLU A 293 -9.74 -13.20 27.58
CA GLU A 293 -8.38 -13.57 28.01
C GLU A 293 -7.67 -12.51 28.85
N SER A 294 -6.75 -12.98 29.69
CA SER A 294 -5.81 -12.13 30.43
C SER A 294 -4.75 -11.51 29.49
N ALA A 295 -4.02 -10.48 29.93
CA ALA A 295 -2.96 -9.86 29.12
C ALA A 295 -1.91 -10.86 28.57
N ARG A 296 -1.57 -11.91 29.35
CA ARG A 296 -0.65 -12.97 28.89
C ARG A 296 -1.30 -13.90 27.87
N GLY A 297 -2.56 -14.26 28.07
CA GLY A 297 -3.34 -15.06 27.11
C GLY A 297 -3.54 -14.33 25.78
N ARG A 298 -3.86 -13.04 25.85
CA ARG A 298 -3.95 -12.11 24.71
C ARG A 298 -2.68 -12.09 23.86
N ARG A 299 -1.50 -11.92 24.46
CA ARG A 299 -0.22 -11.96 23.71
C ARG A 299 -0.03 -13.26 22.96
N ARG A 300 -0.26 -14.40 23.63
CA ARG A 300 -0.16 -15.71 23.01
C ARG A 300 -1.14 -15.88 21.85
N LEU A 301 -2.38 -15.41 22.00
CA LEU A 301 -3.39 -15.46 20.94
C LEU A 301 -2.96 -14.63 19.72
N VAL A 302 -2.38 -13.44 19.93
CA VAL A 302 -1.85 -12.61 18.84
C VAL A 302 -0.69 -13.32 18.12
N ASP A 303 0.22 -13.95 18.86
CA ASP A 303 1.31 -14.72 18.25
C ASP A 303 0.77 -15.90 17.41
N GLU A 304 -0.23 -16.63 17.93
CA GLU A 304 -0.89 -17.73 17.23
C GLU A 304 -1.63 -17.25 15.97
N LEU A 305 -2.31 -16.10 16.04
CA LEU A 305 -2.99 -15.49 14.90
C LEU A 305 -2.02 -14.96 13.84
N ALA A 306 -0.91 -14.34 14.26
CA ALA A 306 0.13 -13.88 13.33
C ALA A 306 0.72 -15.05 12.54
N VAL A 307 1.02 -16.17 13.22
CA VAL A 307 1.48 -17.42 12.57
C VAL A 307 0.41 -18.00 11.66
N GLY A 308 -0.86 -17.90 12.04
CA GLY A 308 -2.01 -18.31 11.23
C GLY A 308 -2.25 -17.45 9.99
N GLY A 309 -1.46 -16.38 9.80
CA GLY A 309 -1.70 -15.41 8.74
C GLY A 309 -2.99 -14.65 9.00
N TYR A 310 -3.07 -13.96 10.14
CA TYR A 310 -4.08 -12.93 10.38
C TYR A 310 -3.37 -11.62 10.70
N ALA A 311 -3.99 -10.49 10.35
CA ALA A 311 -3.43 -9.20 10.64
C ALA A 311 -3.31 -8.97 12.15
N VAL A 312 -2.26 -8.27 12.55
CA VAL A 312 -2.05 -7.83 13.93
C VAL A 312 -2.12 -6.32 13.95
N VAL A 313 -3.05 -5.79 14.75
CA VAL A 313 -3.28 -4.35 14.87
C VAL A 313 -2.55 -3.84 16.10
N ARG A 314 -1.80 -2.75 15.94
CA ARG A 314 -1.10 -2.02 16.99
C ARG A 314 -1.75 -0.66 17.14
N ARG A 315 -2.43 -0.44 18.26
CA ARG A 315 -3.07 0.85 18.55
C ARG A 315 -1.98 1.86 18.94
N VAL A 316 -2.01 3.02 18.31
CA VAL A 316 -1.10 4.12 18.60
C VAL A 316 -1.92 5.31 19.04
N GLN A 317 -1.68 5.75 20.27
CA GLN A 317 -2.47 6.79 20.91
C GLN A 317 -1.58 7.94 21.36
N ALA A 318 -2.11 9.16 21.34
CA ALA A 318 -1.45 10.30 21.94
C ALA A 318 -1.18 10.04 23.44
N LYS A 319 0.04 10.32 23.92
CA LYS A 319 0.33 10.25 25.35
C LYS A 319 -0.43 11.37 26.07
N ARG A 320 -1.49 11.01 26.78
CA ARG A 320 -2.20 11.91 27.69
C ARG A 320 -1.43 12.13 29.00
#